data_AF-X1H226-F1
#
_entry.id   AF-X1H226-F1
#
_cell.length_a   1.000
_cell.length_b   1.000
_cell.length_c   1.000
_cell.angle_alpha   90.00
_cell.angle_beta   90.00
_cell.angle_gamma   90.00
#
_symmetry.space_group_name_H-M   'P 1'
#
loop_
_entity.id
_entity.type
_entity.pdbx_description
1 polymer ?
#
loop_
_entity_poly.entity_id
_entity_poly.type
_entity_poly.pdbx_seq_one_letter_code
_entity_poly.pdbx_strand_id
1 'polypeptide(L)'
;FYETGPEYQLLNDEDFPEALEDWLNVQKVVEYELWSQDWKQRVESGKWKDYPGYASAKKGHIALQDHGSFIWFRNIKIREIH
;
A
#
# COMPACT_ATOMS: atom_id res chain seq x y z
N PHE A 1 -19.71 -0.95 -1.18
CA PHE A 1 -18.81 -2.09 -0.91
C PHE A 1 -17.39 -1.55 -1.02
N TYR A 2 -16.69 -1.45 0.10
CA TYR A 2 -15.31 -0.97 0.11
C TYR A 2 -14.41 -2.18 -0.13
N GLU A 3 -13.90 -2.31 -1.35
CA GLU A 3 -12.81 -3.24 -1.64
C GLU A 3 -11.52 -2.61 -1.12
N THR A 4 -11.28 -2.74 0.18
CA THR A 4 -10.00 -2.33 0.76
C THR A 4 -8.97 -3.39 0.38
N GLY A 5 -7.94 -3.02 -0.38
CA GLY A 5 -6.74 -3.82 -0.59
C GLY A 5 -5.73 -3.64 0.56
N PRO A 6 -4.58 -4.33 0.54
CA PRO A 6 -3.50 -4.05 1.47
C PRO A 6 -3.12 -2.57 1.40
N GLU A 7 -3.11 -1.92 2.57
CA GLU A 7 -2.75 -0.51 2.69
C GLU A 7 -1.24 -0.38 2.66
N TYR A 8 -0.74 0.41 1.72
CA TYR A 8 0.67 0.77 1.62
C TYR A 8 0.83 2.22 2.06
N GLN A 9 1.69 2.44 3.04
CA GLN A 9 2.22 3.75 3.35
C GLN A 9 3.66 3.79 2.84
N LEU A 10 3.84 4.25 1.60
CA LEU A 10 5.17 4.46 1.03
C LEU A 10 5.60 5.90 1.33
N LEU A 11 6.65 6.04 2.13
CA LEU A 11 7.34 7.31 2.36
C LEU A 11 8.73 7.16 1.77
N ASN A 12 9.00 7.86 0.66
CA ASN A 12 10.26 7.84 -0.09
C ASN A 12 10.67 6.42 -0.55
N ASP A 13 10.30 6.07 -1.78
CA ASP A 13 10.90 4.92 -2.47
C ASP A 13 12.30 5.33 -2.95
N GLU A 14 13.29 4.43 -2.91
CA GLU A 14 14.70 4.72 -3.26
C GLU A 14 14.84 5.36 -4.66
N ASP A 15 13.84 5.11 -5.48
CA ASP A 15 13.70 5.56 -6.85
C ASP A 15 13.08 6.97 -7.05
N PHE A 16 12.66 7.64 -5.98
CA PHE A 16 12.05 8.97 -5.98
C PHE A 16 12.74 9.93 -4.98
N PRO A 17 13.96 10.40 -5.28
CA PRO A 17 14.81 11.12 -4.33
C PRO A 17 14.38 12.57 -4.04
N GLU A 18 13.18 12.99 -4.41
CA GLU A 18 12.70 14.35 -4.13
C GLU A 18 12.61 14.56 -2.61
N ALA A 19 13.25 15.62 -2.12
CA ALA A 19 13.28 15.94 -0.70
C ALA A 19 11.87 16.16 -0.15
N LEU A 20 11.50 15.36 0.85
CA LEU A 20 10.32 15.63 1.67
C LEU A 20 10.64 16.80 2.61
N GLU A 21 9.62 17.59 2.93
CA GLU A 21 9.71 18.70 3.88
C GLU A 21 10.30 18.21 5.23
N ASP A 22 11.04 19.08 5.92
CA ASP A 22 11.85 18.78 7.12
C ASP A 22 11.07 18.15 8.31
N TRP A 23 9.74 18.15 8.27
CA TRP A 23 8.87 17.59 9.31
C TRP A 23 8.48 16.11 9.08
N LEU A 24 8.91 15.49 7.98
CA LEU A 24 8.52 14.12 7.64
C LEU A 24 9.64 13.12 7.98
N ASN A 25 9.45 12.35 9.06
CA ASN A 25 10.38 11.29 9.45
C ASN A 25 10.23 10.07 8.54
N VAL A 26 11.25 9.83 7.70
CA VAL A 26 11.32 8.65 6.84
C VAL A 26 11.99 7.50 7.58
N GLN A 27 11.24 6.43 7.85
CA GLN A 27 11.74 5.17 8.39
C GLN A 27 11.03 4.02 7.68
N LYS A 28 11.75 2.96 7.30
CA LYS A 28 11.13 1.71 6.85
C LYS A 28 10.34 1.12 8.02
N VAL A 29 9.01 1.14 7.94
CA VAL A 29 8.14 0.66 9.01
C VAL A 29 7.82 -0.82 8.87
N VAL A 30 7.73 -1.34 7.64
CA VAL A 30 7.37 -2.73 7.35
C VAL A 30 8.03 -3.21 6.08
N GLU A 31 8.37 -4.50 6.05
CA GLU A 31 8.86 -5.23 4.89
C GLU A 31 8.20 -6.61 4.87
N TYR A 32 7.75 -7.05 3.71
CA TYR A 32 7.12 -8.37 3.55
C TYR A 32 7.22 -8.83 2.09
N GLU A 33 7.14 -10.15 1.92
CA GLU A 33 7.10 -10.78 0.62
C GLU A 33 5.67 -11.22 0.29
N LEU A 34 5.05 -10.55 -0.69
CA LEU A 34 3.73 -10.92 -1.19
C LEU A 34 3.73 -12.37 -1.70
N TRP A 35 2.65 -13.10 -1.41
CA TRP A 35 2.42 -14.50 -1.82
C TRP A 35 3.37 -15.54 -1.23
N SER A 36 4.26 -15.14 -0.32
CA SER A 36 5.01 -16.07 0.54
C SER A 36 4.07 -16.92 1.41
N GLN A 37 4.61 -17.97 2.03
CA GLN A 37 3.83 -18.80 2.96
C GLN A 37 3.36 -17.98 4.18
N ASP A 38 4.21 -17.11 4.71
CA ASP A 38 3.86 -16.21 5.81
C ASP A 38 2.74 -15.23 5.40
N TRP A 39 2.81 -14.65 4.19
CA TRP A 39 1.73 -13.79 3.66
C TRP A 39 0.39 -14.51 3.59
N LYS A 40 0.37 -15.72 3.02
CA LYS A 40 -0.87 -16.51 2.89
C LYS A 40 -1.48 -16.82 4.26
N GLN A 41 -0.65 -17.23 5.23
CA GLN A 41 -1.11 -17.47 6.60
C GLN A 41 -1.70 -16.22 7.25
N ARG A 42 -1.10 -15.03 7.03
CA ARG A 42 -1.63 -13.76 7.54
C ARG A 42 -2.97 -13.38 6.91
N VAL A 43 -3.15 -13.64 5.62
CA VAL A 43 -4.42 -13.41 4.94
C VAL A 43 -5.50 -14.37 5.46
N GLU A 44 -5.19 -15.66 5.56
CA GLU A 44 -6.12 -16.72 6.00
C GLU A 44 -6.54 -16.59 7.48
N SER A 45 -5.66 -16.10 8.34
CA SER A 45 -5.94 -15.89 9.77
C SER A 45 -6.42 -14.47 10.11
N GLY A 46 -6.24 -13.52 9.19
CA GLY A 46 -6.45 -12.10 9.43
C GLY A 46 -7.88 -11.63 9.23
N LYS A 47 -8.04 -10.30 9.28
CA LYS A 47 -9.31 -9.56 9.07
C LYS A 47 -9.99 -9.91 7.73
N TRP A 48 -9.22 -10.33 6.74
CA TRP A 48 -9.67 -10.50 5.34
C TRP A 48 -9.94 -11.96 4.95
N LYS A 49 -9.91 -12.89 5.91
CA LYS A 49 -10.12 -14.33 5.66
C LYS A 49 -11.44 -14.64 4.92
N ASP A 50 -12.47 -13.84 5.16
CA ASP A 50 -13.81 -14.04 4.62
C ASP A 50 -14.02 -13.31 3.26
N TYR A 51 -12.96 -12.76 2.66
CA TYR A 51 -12.99 -12.07 1.37
C TYR A 51 -12.20 -12.85 0.31
N PRO A 52 -12.84 -13.81 -0.39
CA PRO A 52 -12.18 -14.60 -1.42
C PRO A 52 -11.55 -13.70 -2.50
N GLY A 53 -10.26 -13.93 -2.76
CA GLY A 53 -9.50 -13.17 -3.76
C GLY A 53 -8.75 -11.95 -3.22
N TYR A 54 -8.96 -11.55 -1.97
CA TYR A 54 -8.16 -10.49 -1.33
C TYR A 54 -6.66 -10.80 -1.43
N ALA A 55 -5.87 -9.80 -1.82
CA ALA A 55 -4.41 -9.87 -1.97
C ALA A 55 -3.87 -10.99 -2.89
N SER A 56 -4.70 -11.52 -3.80
CA SER A 56 -4.28 -12.57 -4.74
C SER A 56 -3.80 -12.04 -6.09
N ALA A 57 -4.25 -10.84 -6.49
CA ALA A 57 -3.93 -10.24 -7.78
C ALA A 57 -2.50 -9.70 -7.82
N LYS A 58 -1.78 -9.96 -8.93
CA LYS A 58 -0.41 -9.45 -9.18
C LYS A 58 -0.36 -8.09 -9.88
N LYS A 59 -1.50 -7.64 -10.40
CA LYS A 59 -1.70 -6.35 -11.07
C LYS A 59 -3.06 -5.80 -10.68
N GLY A 60 -3.18 -4.48 -10.62
CA GLY A 60 -4.41 -3.82 -10.23
C GLY A 60 -4.32 -2.31 -10.39
N HIS A 61 -5.31 -1.61 -9.85
CA HIS A 61 -5.36 -0.15 -9.86
C HIS A 61 -4.73 0.42 -8.59
N ILE A 62 -4.21 1.65 -8.69
CA ILE A 62 -3.84 2.46 -7.52
C ILE A 62 -5.10 3.19 -7.07
N ALA A 63 -5.43 3.10 -5.79
CA ALA A 63 -6.59 3.75 -5.20
C ALA A 63 -6.16 4.73 -4.11
N LEU A 64 -6.75 5.93 -4.10
CA LEU A 64 -6.64 6.90 -3.02
C LEU A 64 -7.93 6.81 -2.19
N GLN A 65 -7.80 6.68 -0.88
CA GLN A 65 -8.94 6.53 0.01
C GLN A 65 -9.08 7.73 0.94
N ASP A 66 -10.32 8.13 1.16
CA ASP A 66 -10.75 8.98 2.27
C ASP A 66 -11.73 8.18 3.15
N HIS A 67 -11.67 8.44 4.45
CA HIS A 67 -12.53 7.80 5.45
C HIS A 67 -13.27 8.85 6.31
N GLY A 68 -13.81 9.89 5.65
CA GLY A 68 -14.74 10.84 6.27
C GLY A 68 -14.11 12.16 6.72
N SER A 69 -12.99 12.56 6.13
CA SER A 69 -12.32 13.84 6.38
C SER A 69 -12.07 14.59 5.07
N PHE A 70 -11.77 15.89 5.15
CA PHE A 70 -11.31 16.60 3.96
C PHE A 70 -9.85 16.24 3.68
N ILE A 71 -9.62 15.67 2.51
CA ILE A 71 -8.28 15.32 2.03
C ILE A 71 -8.05 15.90 0.64
N TRP A 72 -6.82 16.35 0.38
CA TRP A 72 -6.39 16.85 -0.91
C TRP A 72 -5.08 16.19 -1.31
N PHE A 73 -5.01 15.75 -2.57
CA PHE A 73 -3.81 15.16 -3.16
C PHE A 73 -3.30 16.05 -4.29
N ARG A 74 -1.98 16.15 -4.43
CA ARG A 74 -1.32 16.82 -5.56
C ARG A 74 0.00 16.13 -5.88
N ASN A 75 0.52 16.34 -7.08
CA ASN A 75 1.84 15.85 -7.51
C ASN A 75 2.03 14.33 -7.41
N ILE A 76 0.99 13.53 -7.67
CA ILE A 76 1.10 12.06 -7.72
C ILE A 76 1.85 11.68 -8.99
N LYS A 77 3.01 11.04 -8.83
CA LYS A 77 3.86 10.54 -9.91
C LYS A 77 3.94 9.02 -9.79
N ILE A 78 3.86 8.33 -10.92
CA ILE A 78 3.97 6.88 -11.01
C ILE A 78 5.03 6.57 -12.05
N ARG A 79 5.94 5.65 -11.72
CA ARG A 79 6.93 5.09 -12.64
C ARG A 79 6.72 3.59 -12.68
N GLU A 80 6.47 3.05 -13.87
CA GLU A 80 6.42 1.60 -14.06
C GLU A 80 7.84 1.04 -13.98
N ILE A 81 7.99 -0.09 -13.28
CA ILE A 81 9.23 -0.86 -13.19
C ILE A 81 9.05 -2.13 -14.03
N HIS A 82 10.01 -2.40 -14.92
CA HIS A 82 10.00 -3.54 -15.84
C HIS A 82 10.99 -4.62 -15.39
#